data_AF-A0A1H8AI49-F1
#
_entry.id   AF-A0A1H8AI49-F1
#
_cell.length_a   1.000
_cell.length_b   1.000
_cell.length_c   1.000
_cell.angle_alpha   90.00
_cell.angle_beta   90.00
_cell.angle_gamma   90.00
#
_symmetry.space_group_name_H-M   'P 1'
#
loop_
_entity.id
_entity.type
_entity.pdbx_description
1 polymer ?
#
loop_
_entity_poly.entity_id
_entity_poly.type
_entity_poly.pdbx_seq_one_letter_code
_entity_poly.pdbx_strand_id
1 'polypeptide(L)'
;MKISHRLGVAVAILIGEEEEPDPVPVVGRIGAGGSIDTSTEQFDVANPLYVIEPPFALPADALALEIHGESMWPRYDHGDVIIVSMHGSDIKSIIGFEAAVATEDGKRYLKRVIEGSRRGLFNLESHNAPAMRDVKVTWVSEVITVVRASQVKRIKDHARRSIQRQVRAAL
;
A
#
# COMPACT_ATOMS: atom_id res chain seq x y z
N MET A 1 -20.76 4.85 -33.35
CA MET A 1 -19.72 5.33 -32.42
C MET A 1 -20.04 6.75 -31.88
N LYS A 2 -21.23 7.00 -31.29
CA LYS A 2 -21.66 8.36 -30.88
C LYS A 2 -22.39 8.48 -29.53
N ILE A 3 -22.83 7.37 -28.92
CA ILE A 3 -23.63 7.42 -27.68
C ILE A 3 -22.75 7.70 -26.45
N SER A 4 -21.65 6.97 -26.27
CA SER A 4 -20.66 7.21 -25.21
C SER A 4 -20.14 8.64 -25.17
N HIS A 5 -19.72 9.17 -26.33
CA HIS A 5 -19.23 10.55 -26.44
C HIS A 5 -20.30 11.61 -26.11
N ARG A 6 -21.58 11.36 -26.39
CA ARG A 6 -22.67 12.29 -26.06
C ARG A 6 -23.05 12.25 -24.59
N LEU A 7 -22.86 11.10 -23.95
CA LEU A 7 -23.13 10.89 -22.52
C LEU A 7 -21.92 11.21 -21.64
N GLY A 8 -20.72 11.37 -22.21
CA GLY A 8 -19.50 11.62 -21.45
C GLY A 8 -19.02 10.43 -20.62
N VAL A 9 -19.42 9.21 -21.01
CA VAL A 9 -19.08 7.97 -20.28
C VAL A 9 -18.32 7.00 -21.19
N ALA A 10 -17.44 6.19 -20.60
CA ALA A 10 -16.71 5.16 -21.33
C ALA A 10 -17.69 4.10 -21.91
N VAL A 11 -17.33 3.48 -23.04
CA VAL A 11 -18.17 2.45 -23.67
C VAL A 11 -18.37 1.24 -22.75
N ALA A 12 -17.35 0.85 -21.97
CA ALA A 12 -17.41 -0.21 -20.97
C ALA A 12 -18.58 -0.02 -19.98
N ILE A 13 -18.77 1.21 -19.48
CA ILE A 13 -19.88 1.56 -18.58
C ILE A 13 -21.24 1.32 -19.27
N LEU A 14 -21.36 1.64 -20.56
CA LEU A 14 -22.62 1.47 -21.30
C LEU A 14 -22.98 0.02 -21.58
N ILE A 15 -22.00 -0.88 -21.60
CA ILE A 15 -22.21 -2.32 -21.82
C ILE A 15 -22.26 -3.11 -20.52
N GLY A 16 -22.23 -2.43 -19.37
CA GLY A 16 -22.33 -3.06 -18.05
C GLY A 16 -21.03 -3.73 -17.58
N GLU A 17 -19.89 -3.40 -18.20
CA GLU A 17 -18.56 -3.78 -17.74
C GLU A 17 -18.10 -2.80 -16.65
N GLU A 18 -18.86 -2.69 -15.57
CA GLU A 18 -18.32 -2.14 -14.31
C GLU A 18 -17.52 -3.27 -13.65
N GLU A 19 -16.21 -3.33 -13.93
CA GLU A 19 -15.31 -4.08 -13.04
C GLU A 19 -15.24 -3.30 -11.72
N GLU A 20 -16.09 -3.68 -10.76
CA GLU A 20 -15.89 -3.28 -9.37
C GLU A 20 -14.46 -3.65 -8.99
N PRO A 21 -13.67 -2.70 -8.48
CA PRO A 21 -12.27 -2.96 -8.25
C PRO A 21 -12.10 -3.98 -7.13
N ASP A 22 -11.14 -4.89 -7.29
CA ASP A 22 -10.91 -5.95 -6.32
C ASP A 22 -10.64 -5.36 -4.92
N PRO A 23 -11.28 -5.92 -3.87
CA PRO A 23 -11.04 -5.49 -2.50
C PRO A 23 -9.57 -5.63 -2.07
N VAL A 24 -9.04 -4.62 -1.38
CA VAL A 24 -7.64 -4.61 -0.93
C VAL A 24 -7.56 -4.88 0.58
N PRO A 25 -6.78 -5.89 1.03
CA PRO A 25 -6.61 -6.20 2.44
C PRO A 25 -5.71 -5.18 3.12
N VAL A 26 -6.15 -4.64 4.27
CA VAL A 26 -5.31 -3.84 5.16
C VAL A 26 -4.65 -4.76 6.17
N VAL A 27 -3.34 -4.94 6.02
CA VAL A 27 -2.57 -6.01 6.70
C VAL A 27 -1.66 -5.51 7.80
N GLY A 28 -1.55 -4.19 7.97
CA GLY A 28 -0.66 -3.62 8.98
C GLY A 28 -0.92 -2.15 9.22
N ARG A 29 -0.21 -1.61 10.21
CA ARG A 29 -0.29 -0.21 10.61
C ARG A 29 1.07 0.46 10.54
N ILE A 30 1.06 1.73 10.14
CA ILE A 30 2.22 2.62 10.12
C ILE A 30 2.09 3.60 11.29
N GLY A 31 3.13 3.68 12.11
CA GLY A 31 3.20 4.56 13.27
C GLY A 31 4.36 5.56 13.22
N ALA A 32 4.90 5.87 14.40
CA ALA A 32 5.90 6.91 14.57
C ALA A 32 7.16 6.67 13.73
N GLY A 33 7.66 7.73 13.10
CA GLY A 33 8.83 7.64 12.23
C GLY A 33 8.62 6.71 11.01
N GLY A 34 7.37 6.41 10.65
CA GLY A 34 7.04 5.51 9.55
C GLY A 34 7.19 4.02 9.88
N SER A 35 7.36 3.62 11.15
CA SER A 35 7.49 2.19 11.50
C SER A 35 6.24 1.40 11.13
N ILE A 36 6.41 0.25 10.46
CA ILE A 36 5.34 -0.70 10.16
C ILE A 36 5.44 -1.84 11.18
N ASP A 37 4.30 -2.29 11.73
CA ASP A 37 4.25 -3.45 12.64
C ASP A 37 4.89 -4.70 11.98
N THR A 38 5.86 -5.29 12.67
CA THR A 38 6.63 -6.47 12.21
C THR A 38 6.46 -7.68 13.13
N SER A 39 5.33 -7.78 13.84
CA SER A 39 4.99 -8.96 14.65
C SER A 39 5.05 -10.28 13.87
N THR A 40 4.99 -10.23 12.54
CA THR A 40 5.19 -11.36 11.63
C THR A 40 6.25 -11.08 10.54
N GLU A 41 7.05 -12.08 10.19
CA GLU A 41 8.11 -11.99 9.14
C GLU A 41 7.57 -11.72 7.74
N GLN A 42 6.31 -12.06 7.47
CA GLN A 42 5.57 -11.74 6.26
C GLN A 42 4.29 -10.97 6.62
N PHE A 43 3.72 -10.23 5.67
CA PHE A 43 2.38 -9.66 5.87
C PHE A 43 1.35 -10.79 5.95
N ASP A 44 0.55 -10.83 7.02
CA ASP A 44 -0.52 -11.82 7.16
C ASP A 44 -1.75 -11.40 6.32
N VAL A 45 -1.67 -11.67 5.02
CA VAL A 45 -2.77 -11.43 4.07
C VAL A 45 -3.97 -12.35 4.35
N ALA A 46 -3.76 -13.48 5.04
CA ALA A 46 -4.84 -14.41 5.38
C ALA A 46 -5.73 -13.87 6.51
N ASN A 47 -5.17 -13.07 7.41
CA ASN A 47 -5.88 -12.44 8.52
C ASN A 47 -5.74 -10.90 8.51
N PRO A 48 -6.32 -10.22 7.51
CA PRO A 48 -6.23 -8.77 7.44
C PRO A 48 -7.01 -8.12 8.59
N LEU A 49 -6.55 -6.94 9.02
CA LEU A 49 -7.22 -6.11 10.03
C LEU A 49 -8.64 -5.76 9.57
N TYR A 50 -8.77 -5.39 8.31
CA TYR A 50 -10.02 -5.18 7.58
C TYR A 50 -9.73 -5.14 6.07
N VAL A 51 -10.77 -5.02 5.25
CA VAL A 51 -10.65 -4.90 3.79
C VAL A 51 -11.31 -3.60 3.34
N ILE A 52 -10.72 -2.96 2.34
CA ILE A 52 -11.25 -1.73 1.73
C ILE A 52 -11.64 -1.98 0.27
N GLU A 53 -12.62 -1.23 -0.19
CA GLU A 53 -12.89 -1.04 -1.62
C GLU A 53 -12.01 0.13 -2.10
N PRO A 54 -11.05 -0.10 -3.00
CA PRO A 54 -10.22 0.98 -3.51
C PRO A 54 -11.02 1.88 -4.48
N PRO A 55 -10.62 3.14 -4.68
CA PRO A 55 -11.34 4.07 -5.54
C PRO A 55 -11.21 3.78 -7.04
N PHE A 56 -10.32 2.87 -7.42
CA PHE A 56 -10.06 2.44 -8.79
C PHE A 56 -9.40 1.06 -8.79
N ALA A 57 -9.37 0.39 -9.95
CA ALA A 57 -8.74 -0.92 -10.11
C ALA A 57 -7.23 -0.86 -9.82
N LEU A 58 -6.75 -1.83 -9.05
CA LEU A 58 -5.37 -1.94 -8.61
C LEU A 58 -4.75 -3.27 -9.08
N PRO A 59 -3.42 -3.40 -9.08
CA PRO A 59 -2.76 -4.67 -9.31
C PRO A 59 -3.28 -5.78 -8.38
N ALA A 60 -3.35 -7.02 -8.88
CA ALA A 60 -3.88 -8.16 -8.12
C ALA A 60 -3.08 -8.47 -6.83
N ASP A 61 -1.84 -8.02 -6.75
CA ASP A 61 -0.95 -8.17 -5.60
C ASP A 61 -0.94 -6.95 -4.66
N ALA A 62 -1.93 -6.05 -4.79
CA ALA A 62 -2.05 -4.89 -3.92
C ALA A 62 -2.36 -5.30 -2.48
N LEU A 63 -1.64 -4.68 -1.54
CA LEU A 63 -1.94 -4.73 -0.11
C LEU A 63 -1.92 -3.31 0.46
N ALA A 64 -2.53 -3.16 1.63
CA ALA A 64 -2.71 -1.86 2.25
C ALA A 64 -2.17 -1.79 3.69
N LEU A 65 -1.72 -0.60 4.07
CA LEU A 65 -1.20 -0.25 5.40
C LEU A 65 -1.91 1.00 5.91
N GLU A 66 -2.45 0.95 7.13
CA GLU A 66 -3.19 2.07 7.74
C GLU A 66 -2.26 2.97 8.57
N ILE A 67 -2.32 4.28 8.37
CA ILE A 67 -1.66 5.26 9.22
C ILE A 67 -2.37 5.32 10.59
N HIS A 68 -1.62 5.04 11.65
CA HIS A 68 -2.13 5.02 13.02
C HIS A 68 -1.54 6.15 13.87
N GLY A 69 -2.42 7.03 14.36
CA GLY A 69 -2.06 8.24 15.11
C GLY A 69 -1.59 9.39 14.22
N GLU A 70 -1.19 10.48 14.86
CA GLU A 70 -0.83 11.76 14.20
C GLU A 70 0.67 11.88 13.90
N SER A 71 1.44 10.84 14.21
CA SER A 71 2.89 10.91 14.14
C SER A 71 3.41 11.24 12.75
N MET A 72 2.68 10.89 11.68
CA MET A 72 3.06 11.13 10.28
C MET A 72 2.55 12.47 9.72
N TRP A 73 1.93 13.31 10.56
CA TRP A 73 1.54 14.67 10.20
C TRP A 73 2.78 15.55 9.94
N PRO A 74 2.77 16.47 8.96
CA PRO A 74 1.64 16.89 8.10
C PRO A 74 1.47 16.07 6.82
N ARG A 75 2.29 15.04 6.57
CA ARG A 75 2.25 14.31 5.30
C ARG A 75 1.04 13.38 5.19
N TYR A 76 0.69 12.74 6.30
CA TYR A 76 -0.39 11.76 6.41
C TYR A 76 -1.24 12.01 7.65
N ASP A 77 -2.55 11.82 7.49
CA ASP A 77 -3.52 11.88 8.57
C ASP A 77 -3.77 10.48 9.16
N HIS A 78 -4.22 10.44 10.41
CA HIS A 78 -4.69 9.20 10.99
C HIS A 78 -5.83 8.59 10.16
N GLY A 79 -5.72 7.31 9.82
CA GLY A 79 -6.71 6.58 9.02
C GLY A 79 -6.47 6.65 7.52
N ASP A 80 -5.47 7.40 7.04
CA ASP A 80 -5.00 7.28 5.66
C ASP A 80 -4.55 5.83 5.41
N VAL A 81 -4.87 5.31 4.22
CA VAL A 81 -4.48 3.97 3.80
C VAL A 81 -3.51 4.05 2.64
N ILE A 82 -2.32 3.52 2.84
CA ILE A 82 -1.25 3.46 1.84
C ILE A 82 -1.32 2.12 1.15
N ILE A 83 -1.36 2.13 -0.18
CA ILE A 83 -1.43 0.94 -1.00
C ILE A 83 -0.08 0.72 -1.68
N VAL A 84 0.43 -0.50 -1.59
CA VAL A 84 1.70 -0.95 -2.16
C VAL A 84 1.51 -2.32 -2.83
N SER A 85 2.48 -2.75 -3.62
CA SER A 85 2.53 -4.12 -4.17
C SER A 85 3.18 -5.07 -3.18
N MET A 86 2.62 -6.28 -3.01
CA MET A 86 3.20 -7.35 -2.22
C MET A 86 4.51 -7.88 -2.82
N HIS A 87 4.59 -8.02 -4.14
CA HIS A 87 5.78 -8.52 -4.82
C HIS A 87 6.95 -7.52 -4.80
N GLY A 88 6.66 -6.24 -4.56
CA GLY A 88 7.65 -5.19 -4.46
C GLY A 88 8.03 -4.59 -5.82
N SER A 89 9.01 -3.70 -5.77
CA SER A 89 9.49 -2.91 -6.91
C SER A 89 10.99 -3.11 -7.10
N ASP A 90 11.51 -2.80 -8.30
CA ASP A 90 12.95 -2.67 -8.47
C ASP A 90 13.44 -1.49 -7.61
N ILE A 91 14.38 -1.75 -6.72
CA ILE A 91 14.93 -0.72 -5.83
C ILE A 91 15.53 0.47 -6.59
N LYS A 92 15.96 0.26 -7.84
CA LYS A 92 16.47 1.35 -8.68
C LYS A 92 15.38 2.30 -9.16
N SER A 93 14.16 1.82 -9.38
CA SER A 93 13.06 2.68 -9.87
C SER A 93 12.48 3.55 -8.76
N ILE A 94 12.68 3.19 -7.49
CA ILE A 94 12.11 3.86 -6.33
C ILE A 94 13.06 4.86 -5.66
N ILE A 95 14.29 5.01 -6.15
CA ILE A 95 15.23 6.01 -5.61
C ILE A 95 14.65 7.41 -5.77
N GLY A 96 14.61 8.14 -4.66
CA GLY A 96 14.00 9.46 -4.57
C GLY A 96 12.51 9.44 -4.24
N PHE A 97 11.88 8.27 -4.17
CA PHE A 97 10.46 8.11 -3.89
C PHE A 97 10.21 7.48 -2.51
N GLU A 98 8.98 7.62 -2.04
CA GLU A 98 8.53 6.98 -0.81
C GLU A 98 8.10 5.54 -1.11
N ALA A 99 8.50 4.64 -0.22
CA ALA A 99 8.24 3.22 -0.36
C ALA A 99 8.06 2.57 1.01
N ALA A 100 7.28 1.48 1.03
CA ALA A 100 7.37 0.53 2.11
C ALA A 100 8.68 -0.27 1.93
N VAL A 101 9.48 -0.37 2.98
CA VAL A 101 10.78 -1.04 2.98
C VAL A 101 10.83 -2.08 4.09
N ALA A 102 11.47 -3.21 3.81
CA ALA A 102 11.95 -4.15 4.82
C ALA A 102 13.48 -4.11 4.86
N THR A 103 14.04 -4.14 6.06
CA THR A 103 15.48 -4.07 6.30
C THR A 103 16.02 -5.44 6.69
N GLU A 104 17.32 -5.65 6.56
CA GLU A 104 17.96 -6.93 6.91
C GLU A 104 17.78 -7.33 8.38
N ASP A 105 17.58 -6.36 9.28
CA ASP A 105 17.27 -6.60 10.70
C ASP A 105 15.79 -6.94 10.96
N GLY A 106 15.00 -7.22 9.92
CA GLY A 106 13.62 -7.68 10.00
C GLY A 106 12.60 -6.59 10.29
N LYS A 107 13.03 -5.32 10.36
CA LYS A 107 12.12 -4.18 10.58
C LYS A 107 11.54 -3.68 9.26
N ARG A 108 10.40 -3.00 9.36
CA ARG A 108 9.73 -2.40 8.21
C ARG A 108 9.37 -0.95 8.44
N TYR A 109 9.42 -0.16 7.38
CA TYR A 109 9.16 1.27 7.44
C TYR A 109 8.49 1.80 6.17
N LEU A 110 7.79 2.92 6.29
CA LEU A 110 7.47 3.81 5.19
C LEU A 110 8.51 4.94 5.19
N LYS A 111 9.35 4.99 4.16
CA LYS A 111 10.47 5.94 4.06
C LYS A 111 10.69 6.38 2.64
N ARG A 112 11.30 7.55 2.47
CA ARG A 112 11.90 7.93 1.20
C ARG A 112 13.24 7.21 1.05
N VAL A 113 13.44 6.52 -0.06
CA VAL A 113 14.66 5.76 -0.33
C VAL A 113 15.63 6.61 -1.12
N ILE A 114 16.85 6.75 -0.64
CA ILE A 114 17.93 7.51 -1.28
C ILE A 114 19.15 6.60 -1.42
N GLU A 115 19.97 6.83 -2.44
CA GLU A 115 21.23 6.09 -2.61
C GLU A 115 22.12 6.25 -1.36
N GLY A 116 22.71 5.15 -0.91
CA GLY A 116 23.67 5.12 0.20
C GLY A 116 25.08 5.49 -0.26
N SER A 117 26.02 5.39 0.67
CA SER A 117 27.44 5.66 0.42
C SER A 117 28.11 4.59 -0.46
N ARG A 118 27.50 3.41 -0.57
CA ARG A 118 28.02 2.25 -1.33
C ARG A 118 26.90 1.51 -2.02
N ARG A 119 27.26 0.80 -3.10
CA ARG A 119 26.33 -0.05 -3.86
C ARG A 119 25.65 -1.06 -2.93
N GLY A 120 24.31 -1.09 -2.98
CA GLY A 120 23.48 -2.01 -2.19
C GLY A 120 23.13 -1.50 -0.79
N LEU A 121 23.57 -0.31 -0.42
CA LEU A 121 23.17 0.39 0.79
C LEU A 121 22.31 1.59 0.43
N PHE A 122 21.34 1.91 1.29
CA PHE A 122 20.37 2.97 1.04
C PHE A 122 20.18 3.82 2.28
N ASN A 123 20.01 5.12 2.07
CA ASN A 123 19.57 6.02 3.12
C ASN A 123 18.03 6.02 3.14
N LEU A 124 17.45 5.88 4.33
CA LEU A 124 16.01 5.89 4.54
C LEU A 124 15.62 7.18 5.26
N GLU A 125 15.03 8.11 4.53
CA GLU A 125 14.63 9.40 5.05
C GLU A 125 13.19 9.37 5.54
N SER A 126 12.96 10.04 6.68
CA SER A 126 11.64 10.20 7.29
C SER A 126 11.23 11.66 7.24
N HIS A 127 9.92 11.90 7.24
CA HIS A 127 9.40 13.26 7.33
C HIS A 127 9.55 13.87 8.73
N ASN A 128 9.56 13.02 9.76
CA ASN A 128 9.34 13.34 11.17
C ASN A 128 10.37 12.69 12.12
N ALA A 129 11.40 12.04 11.58
CA ALA A 129 12.40 11.30 12.33
C ALA A 129 13.77 11.38 11.63
N PRO A 130 14.89 11.19 12.36
CA PRO A 130 16.22 11.19 11.74
C PRO A 130 16.34 10.17 10.61
N ALA A 131 17.11 10.53 9.58
CA ALA A 131 17.41 9.63 8.48
C ALA A 131 18.26 8.44 8.97
N MET A 132 17.91 7.24 8.52
CA MET A 132 18.75 6.05 8.71
C MET A 132 19.76 5.99 7.57
N ARG A 133 21.04 5.82 7.90
CA ARG A 133 22.12 5.84 6.90
C ARG A 133 22.57 4.44 6.56
N ASP A 134 22.88 4.22 5.28
CA ASP A 134 23.54 3.01 4.77
C ASP A 134 22.88 1.69 5.21
N VAL A 135 21.56 1.65 5.11
CA VAL A 135 20.73 0.51 5.47
C VAL A 135 20.68 -0.50 4.32
N LYS A 136 20.81 -1.79 4.66
CA LYS A 136 20.57 -2.88 3.71
C LYS A 136 19.08 -3.20 3.64
N VAL A 137 18.50 -2.96 2.46
CA VAL A 137 17.08 -3.19 2.17
C VAL A 137 16.92 -4.58 1.56
N THR A 138 16.01 -5.38 2.09
CA THR A 138 15.73 -6.75 1.65
C THR A 138 14.46 -6.85 0.80
N TRP A 139 13.53 -5.91 0.97
CA TRP A 139 12.33 -5.76 0.16
C TRP A 139 11.94 -4.29 0.11
N VAL A 140 11.40 -3.85 -1.04
CA VAL A 140 10.90 -2.50 -1.22
C VAL A 140 9.68 -2.53 -2.13
N SER A 141 8.70 -1.69 -1.84
CA SER A 141 7.53 -1.51 -2.69
C SER A 141 7.12 -0.05 -2.71
N GLU A 142 7.06 0.52 -3.92
CA GLU A 142 6.61 1.89 -4.13
C GLU A 142 5.18 2.09 -3.60
N VAL A 143 4.91 3.30 -3.10
CA VAL A 143 3.54 3.73 -2.83
C VAL A 143 2.79 3.88 -4.15
N ILE A 144 1.87 2.95 -4.44
CA ILE A 144 1.00 2.99 -5.62
C ILE A 144 0.03 4.17 -5.50
N THR A 145 -0.66 4.25 -4.35
CA THR A 145 -1.60 5.32 -4.06
C THR A 145 -1.86 5.43 -2.56
N VAL A 146 -2.48 6.54 -2.18
CA VAL A 146 -2.93 6.82 -0.81
C VAL A 146 -4.42 7.10 -0.87
N VAL A 147 -5.22 6.29 -0.19
CA VAL A 147 -6.65 6.54 0.02
C VAL A 147 -6.77 7.36 1.30
N ARG A 148 -7.26 8.59 1.18
CA ARG A 148 -7.41 9.46 2.35
C ARG A 148 -8.43 8.91 3.32
N ALA A 149 -8.24 9.14 4.61
CA ALA A 149 -9.12 8.62 5.66
C ALA A 149 -10.62 8.86 5.38
N SER A 150 -10.97 10.02 4.82
CA SER A 150 -12.35 10.38 4.44
C SER A 150 -12.92 9.61 3.26
N GLN A 151 -12.08 8.94 2.48
CA GLN A 151 -12.42 8.17 1.28
C GLN A 151 -12.36 6.65 1.50
N VAL A 152 -11.88 6.20 2.67
CA VAL A 152 -11.76 4.78 2.99
C VAL A 152 -13.15 4.14 3.14
N LYS A 153 -13.51 3.26 2.20
CA LYS A 153 -14.72 2.43 2.27
C LYS A 153 -14.39 1.06 2.84
N ARG A 154 -14.74 0.81 4.11
CA ARG A 154 -14.55 -0.52 4.72
C ARG A 154 -15.66 -1.47 4.32
N ILE A 155 -15.27 -2.68 3.91
CA ILE A 155 -16.20 -3.76 3.58
C ILE A 155 -16.65 -4.45 4.88
N LYS A 156 -17.96 -4.50 5.13
CA LYS A 156 -18.53 -5.16 6.33
C LYS A 156 -18.42 -6.69 6.24
N ASP A 157 -18.36 -7.36 7.39
CA ASP A 157 -18.02 -8.78 7.59
C ASP A 157 -18.76 -9.83 6.73
N HIS A 158 -19.92 -9.50 6.15
CA HIS A 158 -20.64 -10.43 5.25
C HIS A 158 -19.89 -10.67 3.93
N ALA A 159 -19.22 -9.67 3.37
CA ALA A 159 -18.43 -9.79 2.14
C ALA A 159 -17.03 -10.41 2.37
N ARG A 160 -16.60 -10.49 3.65
CA ARG A 160 -15.35 -11.13 4.10
C ARG A 160 -15.24 -12.60 3.70
N ARG A 161 -16.38 -13.31 3.54
CA ARG A 161 -16.42 -14.72 3.11
C ARG A 161 -16.07 -14.93 1.63
N SER A 162 -16.39 -13.96 0.77
CA SER A 162 -16.08 -14.04 -0.66
C SER A 162 -14.60 -13.74 -0.90
N ILE A 163 -14.06 -12.76 -0.18
CA ILE A 163 -12.64 -12.38 -0.22
C ILE A 163 -11.75 -13.49 0.36
N GLN A 164 -12.13 -14.13 1.48
CA GLN A 164 -11.41 -15.32 2.00
C GLN A 164 -11.36 -16.48 0.99
N ARG A 165 -12.34 -16.56 0.09
CA ARG A 165 -12.38 -17.54 -0.99
C ARG A 165 -11.43 -17.19 -2.14
N GLN A 166 -11.34 -15.91 -2.52
CA GLN A 166 -10.44 -15.42 -3.56
C GLN A 166 -8.96 -15.42 -3.10
N VAL A 167 -8.67 -14.98 -1.87
CA VAL A 167 -7.30 -15.02 -1.31
C VAL A 167 -6.78 -16.46 -1.19
N ARG A 168 -7.63 -17.43 -0.84
CA ARG A 168 -7.25 -18.86 -0.85
C ARG A 168 -7.08 -19.45 -2.24
N ALA A 169 -7.62 -18.85 -3.28
CA ALA A 169 -7.50 -19.33 -4.66
C ALA A 169 -6.25 -18.78 -5.36
N ALA A 170 -5.61 -17.74 -4.79
CA ALA A 170 -4.39 -17.11 -5.30
C ALA A 170 -3.09 -17.61 -4.63
N LEU A 171 -3.21 -18.50 -3.64
CA LEU A 171 -2.11 -19.25 -3.00
C LEU A 171 -2.06 -20.69 -3.53
#